data_AF-A0A2X2R804-F1
#
_entry.id   AF-A0A2X2R804-F1
#
_cell.length_a   1.000
_cell.length_b   1.000
_cell.length_c   1.000
_cell.angle_alpha   90.00
_cell.angle_beta   90.00
_cell.angle_gamma   90.00
#
_symmetry.space_group_name_H-M   'P 1'
#
loop_
_entity.id
_entity.type
_entity.pdbx_description
1 polymer ?
#
loop_
_entity_poly.entity_id
_entity_poly.type
_entity_poly.pdbx_seq_one_letter_code
_entity_poly.pdbx_strand_id
1 'polypeptide(L)'
;MKRLIAIIILLLFQYSFSQKYLVLEDLEKNYQVKHYTLRPHSFYEGKEIEMYNVFNHGVFFGYNYLTLISVLPDMNNANSWVEVSKEEVEKAVVKIEEVRRSNKNKFFNSFSLVKKEDDKYYKARCCLVEVFQLMNYSSKVHLNDSNIINTKQDFVTYAELKKELNKGTHISKYASPMEDKESFLDSCFESIYLSGTEKRGKDTVYLFWTFTAWNNRSGLEAYHRGIDRFAYIEGKGIVAGSYDFLFDTQSSRHSHNSEPAIKKEVGRELLWAEELKKEWAEKEKNKR
;
A
#
# COMPACT_ATOMS: atom_id res chain seq x y z
N MET A 1 17.74 -40.99 18.53
CA MET A 1 17.03 -39.74 18.86
C MET A 1 17.89 -38.48 18.62
N LYS A 2 19.05 -38.29 19.26
CA LYS A 2 19.90 -37.09 19.07
C LYS A 2 20.29 -36.77 17.61
N ARG A 3 20.64 -37.79 16.81
CA ARG A 3 20.95 -37.61 15.36
C ARG A 3 19.72 -37.23 14.52
N LEU A 4 18.54 -37.74 14.88
CA LEU A 4 17.30 -37.41 14.18
C LEU A 4 16.88 -35.96 14.46
N ILE A 5 17.01 -35.52 15.72
CA ILE A 5 16.77 -34.14 16.13
C ILE A 5 17.74 -33.18 15.44
N ALA A 6 19.03 -33.53 15.33
CA ALA A 6 20.01 -32.72 14.62
C ALA A 6 19.68 -32.59 13.12
N ILE A 7 19.25 -33.67 12.45
CA ILE A 7 18.82 -33.64 11.04
C ILE A 7 17.56 -32.80 10.86
N ILE A 8 16.58 -32.93 11.77
CA ILE A 8 15.35 -32.12 11.73
C ILE A 8 15.67 -30.63 11.95
N ILE A 9 16.55 -30.29 12.90
CA ILE A 9 16.99 -28.91 13.12
C ILE A 9 17.74 -28.38 11.89
N LEU A 10 18.62 -29.18 11.26
CA LEU A 10 19.36 -28.78 10.06
C LEU A 10 18.41 -28.55 8.87
N LEU A 11 17.39 -29.41 8.71
CA LEU A 11 16.34 -29.26 7.69
C LEU A 11 15.45 -28.04 7.98
N LEU A 12 15.09 -27.78 9.24
CA LEU A 12 14.33 -26.60 9.65
C LEU A 12 15.11 -25.30 9.43
N PHE A 13 16.44 -25.30 9.60
CA PHE A 13 17.30 -24.17 9.26
C PHE A 13 17.35 -23.90 7.75
N GLN A 14 17.28 -24.94 6.91
CA GLN A 14 17.15 -24.79 5.45
C GLN A 14 15.77 -24.27 5.01
N TYR A 15 14.77 -24.39 5.88
CA TYR A 15 13.44 -23.78 5.70
C TYR A 15 13.34 -22.35 6.26
N SER A 16 14.47 -21.71 6.56
CA SER A 16 14.48 -20.25 6.76
C SER A 16 13.90 -19.62 5.49
N PHE A 17 12.69 -19.08 5.59
CA PHE A 17 12.06 -18.35 4.48
C PHE A 17 13.01 -17.23 4.07
N SER A 18 13.76 -17.46 3.00
CA SER A 18 14.66 -16.45 2.45
C SER A 18 13.80 -15.27 2.00
N GLN A 19 14.18 -14.07 2.45
CA GLN A 19 13.57 -12.82 2.02
C GLN A 19 13.64 -12.73 0.50
N LYS A 20 12.51 -12.51 -0.16
CA LYS A 20 12.49 -12.29 -1.61
C LYS A 20 12.79 -10.82 -1.91
N TYR A 21 13.55 -10.60 -2.98
CA TYR A 21 14.02 -9.28 -3.36
C TYR A 21 13.50 -8.83 -4.72
N LEU A 22 13.00 -7.60 -4.76
CA LEU A 22 12.71 -6.87 -5.99
C LEU A 22 13.83 -5.83 -6.17
N VAL A 23 14.64 -5.96 -7.21
CA VAL A 23 15.78 -5.06 -7.44
C VAL A 23 15.31 -3.86 -8.26
N LEU A 24 15.46 -2.65 -7.71
CA LEU A 24 14.96 -1.41 -8.30
C LEU A 24 15.52 -1.17 -9.71
N GLU A 25 16.83 -1.38 -9.91
CA GLU A 25 17.47 -1.24 -11.22
C GLU A 25 16.85 -2.17 -12.27
N ASP A 26 16.54 -3.42 -11.89
CA ASP A 26 15.85 -4.36 -12.78
C ASP A 26 14.41 -3.91 -13.05
N LEU A 27 13.73 -3.34 -12.06
CA LEU A 27 12.38 -2.81 -12.26
C LEU A 27 12.38 -1.63 -13.25
N GLU A 28 13.27 -0.67 -13.07
CA GLU A 28 13.40 0.52 -13.92
C GLU A 28 13.84 0.17 -15.35
N LYS A 29 14.65 -0.88 -15.50
CA LYS A 29 15.09 -1.37 -16.81
C LYS A 29 13.99 -2.05 -17.60
N ASN A 30 13.11 -2.79 -16.92
CA ASN A 30 12.15 -3.69 -17.57
C ASN A 30 10.71 -3.15 -17.58
N TYR A 31 10.40 -2.17 -16.73
CA TYR A 31 9.04 -1.64 -16.55
C TYR A 31 9.03 -0.11 -16.51
N GLN A 32 7.87 0.47 -16.77
CA GLN A 32 7.66 1.88 -16.45
C GLN A 32 7.51 2.01 -14.93
N VAL A 33 8.48 2.66 -14.29
CA VAL A 33 8.47 2.95 -12.86
C VAL A 33 8.25 4.44 -12.63
N LYS A 34 7.35 4.79 -11.70
CA LYS A 34 7.18 6.16 -11.20
C LYS A 34 7.43 6.20 -9.70
N HIS A 35 8.45 6.96 -9.31
CA HIS A 35 8.82 7.15 -7.91
C HIS A 35 8.23 8.47 -7.39
N TYR A 36 7.66 8.42 -6.18
CA TYR A 36 7.21 9.59 -5.45
C TYR A 36 7.57 9.49 -3.98
N THR A 37 7.91 10.64 -3.38
CA THR A 37 8.10 10.76 -1.93
C THR A 37 6.87 11.42 -1.31
N LEU A 38 6.32 10.78 -0.26
CA LEU A 38 5.29 11.36 0.59
C LEU A 38 5.91 11.79 1.92
N ARG A 39 5.69 13.05 2.29
CA ARG A 39 6.10 13.59 3.58
C ARG A 39 4.88 13.71 4.51
N PRO A 40 4.81 12.94 5.59
CA PRO A 40 3.83 13.14 6.64
C PRO A 40 4.03 14.52 7.30
N HIS A 41 3.02 14.95 8.04
CA HIS A 41 3.04 16.22 8.77
C HIS A 41 4.29 16.33 9.67
N SER A 42 4.74 17.56 9.93
CA SER A 42 5.89 17.92 10.79
C SER A 42 6.02 17.15 12.13
N PHE A 43 4.94 16.59 12.68
CA PHE A 43 5.01 15.72 13.86
C PHE A 43 5.81 14.42 13.63
N TYR A 44 6.02 14.04 12.37
CA TYR A 44 6.80 12.88 11.93
C TYR A 44 8.02 13.32 11.10
N GLU A 45 8.65 14.42 11.49
CA GLU A 45 9.83 14.97 10.80
C GLU A 45 10.91 13.91 10.56
N GLY A 46 11.45 13.88 9.35
CA GLY A 46 12.45 12.89 8.92
C GLY A 46 11.89 11.49 8.60
N LYS A 47 10.58 11.26 8.71
CA LYS A 47 9.93 10.04 8.23
C LYS A 47 9.38 10.30 6.84
N GLU A 48 9.85 9.56 5.85
CA GLU A 48 9.34 9.64 4.48
C GLU A 48 8.78 8.29 4.06
N ILE A 49 7.76 8.31 3.21
CA ILE A 49 7.27 7.12 2.51
C ILE A 49 7.68 7.26 1.04
N GLU A 50 8.52 6.34 0.58
CA GLU A 50 8.88 6.27 -0.84
C GLU A 50 7.92 5.30 -1.54
N MET A 51 7.27 5.75 -2.59
CA MET A 51 6.32 4.97 -3.38
C MET A 51 6.87 4.72 -4.78
N TYR A 52 6.97 3.46 -5.17
CA TYR A 52 7.38 3.03 -6.49
C TYR A 52 6.20 2.37 -7.19
N ASN A 53 5.68 3.05 -8.20
CA ASN A 53 4.60 2.60 -9.07
C ASN A 53 5.18 1.83 -10.25
N VAL A 54 5.11 0.51 -10.23
CA VAL A 54 5.60 -0.36 -11.30
C VAL A 54 4.44 -0.78 -12.18
N PHE A 55 4.40 -0.28 -13.41
CA PHE A 55 3.37 -0.66 -14.38
C PHE A 55 3.73 -1.97 -15.06
N ASN A 56 2.84 -2.96 -14.95
CA ASN A 56 2.99 -4.26 -15.58
C ASN A 56 1.82 -4.53 -16.55
N HIS A 57 2.08 -4.34 -17.84
CA HIS A 57 1.05 -4.38 -18.89
C HIS A 57 0.92 -5.78 -19.52
N GLY A 58 -0.31 -6.20 -19.80
CA GLY A 58 -0.57 -7.36 -20.66
C GLY A 58 -0.17 -8.73 -20.09
N VAL A 59 -0.13 -8.88 -18.76
CA VAL A 59 0.44 -10.07 -18.11
C VAL A 59 -0.45 -11.30 -18.22
N PHE A 60 -1.69 -11.21 -17.76
CA PHE A 60 -2.59 -12.36 -17.57
C PHE A 60 -4.02 -11.98 -17.90
N PHE A 61 -4.69 -12.78 -18.74
CA PHE A 61 -6.01 -12.48 -19.31
C PHE A 61 -6.14 -11.10 -19.98
N GLY A 62 -5.02 -10.47 -20.37
CA GLY A 62 -5.00 -9.16 -20.99
C GLY A 62 -5.17 -7.97 -20.03
N TYR A 63 -5.14 -8.19 -18.72
CA TYR A 63 -5.24 -7.11 -17.74
C TYR A 63 -3.92 -6.34 -17.59
N ASN A 64 -4.05 -5.04 -17.30
CA ASN A 64 -2.95 -4.19 -16.86
C ASN A 64 -2.92 -4.15 -15.34
N TYR A 65 -1.73 -4.17 -14.77
CA TYR A 65 -1.51 -4.12 -13.34
C TYR A 65 -0.60 -2.96 -12.97
N LEU A 66 -0.81 -2.45 -11.76
CA LEU A 66 0.07 -1.52 -11.08
C LEU A 66 0.53 -2.19 -9.79
N THR A 67 1.83 -2.40 -9.63
CA THR A 67 2.39 -2.79 -8.34
C THR A 67 2.93 -1.56 -7.63
N LEU A 68 2.31 -1.20 -6.51
CA LEU A 68 2.81 -0.18 -5.60
C LEU A 68 3.77 -0.85 -4.62
N ILE A 69 5.00 -0.38 -4.59
CA ILE A 69 5.99 -0.76 -3.59
C ILE A 69 6.22 0.46 -2.70
N SER A 70 5.82 0.37 -1.44
CA SER A 70 5.94 1.43 -0.45
C SER A 70 7.03 1.08 0.55
N VAL A 71 8.10 1.88 0.56
CA VAL A 71 9.11 1.87 1.62
C VAL A 71 8.57 2.73 2.74
N LEU A 72 8.05 2.07 3.79
CA LEU A 72 7.45 2.74 4.93
C LEU A 72 8.56 3.12 5.94
N PRO A 73 8.41 4.24 6.65
CA PRO A 73 9.32 4.61 7.70
C PRO A 73 9.23 3.61 8.85
N ASP A 74 10.39 3.20 9.36
CA ASP A 74 10.46 2.52 10.65
C ASP A 74 10.31 3.57 11.74
N MET A 75 9.27 3.48 12.57
CA MET A 75 9.04 4.50 13.60
C MET A 75 10.19 4.56 14.63
N ASN A 76 10.94 3.46 14.80
CA ASN A 76 12.07 3.38 15.73
C ASN A 76 13.43 3.75 15.11
N ASN A 77 13.53 3.84 13.78
CA ASN A 77 14.77 4.12 13.08
C ASN A 77 14.62 5.31 12.13
N ALA A 78 15.61 6.20 12.07
CA ALA A 78 15.57 7.33 11.13
C ALA A 78 15.73 6.87 9.67
N ASN A 79 16.46 5.78 9.43
CA ASN A 79 16.76 5.29 8.08
C ASN A 79 15.87 4.08 7.72
N SER A 80 15.06 4.23 6.68
CA SER A 80 14.19 3.17 6.13
C SER A 80 14.96 2.08 5.36
N TRP A 81 16.27 2.27 5.14
CA TRP A 81 17.13 1.36 4.42
C TRP A 81 18.18 0.69 5.32
N VAL A 82 18.55 -0.53 4.98
CA VAL A 82 19.60 -1.29 5.67
C VAL A 82 20.47 -2.04 4.66
N GLU A 83 21.78 -2.05 4.88
CA GLU A 83 22.73 -2.75 4.03
C GLU A 83 22.42 -4.26 3.99
N VAL A 84 22.53 -4.86 2.80
CA VAL A 84 22.35 -6.30 2.55
C VAL A 84 23.48 -6.76 1.62
N SER A 85 23.96 -8.01 1.78
CA SER A 85 25.04 -8.48 0.91
C SER A 85 24.56 -8.76 -0.51
N LYS A 86 25.45 -8.54 -1.47
CA LYS A 86 25.18 -8.84 -2.89
C LYS A 86 24.79 -10.30 -3.08
N GLU A 87 25.48 -11.23 -2.41
CA GLU A 87 25.22 -12.66 -2.53
C GLU A 87 23.85 -13.06 -1.96
N GLU A 88 23.37 -12.36 -0.91
CA GLU A 88 22.02 -12.58 -0.37
C GLU A 88 20.96 -12.10 -1.36
N VAL A 89 21.17 -10.92 -1.97
CA VAL A 89 20.27 -10.37 -2.98
C VAL A 89 20.18 -11.31 -4.18
N GLU A 90 21.32 -11.64 -4.80
CA GLU A 90 21.38 -12.44 -6.05
C GLU A 90 20.73 -13.82 -5.92
N LYS A 91 20.77 -14.44 -4.72
CA LYS A 91 20.16 -15.76 -4.48
C LYS A 91 18.64 -15.73 -4.38
N ALA A 92 18.04 -14.58 -4.13
CA ALA A 92 16.62 -14.45 -3.81
C ALA A 92 15.91 -13.32 -4.58
N VAL A 93 16.52 -12.83 -5.67
CA VAL A 93 15.85 -11.95 -6.63
C VAL A 93 14.66 -12.68 -7.25
N VAL A 94 13.53 -11.98 -7.32
CA VAL A 94 12.32 -12.45 -8.00
C VAL A 94 11.84 -11.41 -8.99
N LYS A 95 11.10 -11.86 -10.01
CA LYS A 95 10.44 -10.95 -10.95
C LYS A 95 9.14 -10.40 -10.38
N ILE A 96 8.72 -9.24 -10.86
CA ILE A 96 7.49 -8.59 -10.39
C ILE A 96 6.24 -9.45 -10.66
N GLU A 97 6.23 -10.26 -11.71
CA GLU A 97 5.16 -11.21 -12.04
C GLU A 97 4.94 -12.25 -10.93
N GLU A 98 6.00 -12.60 -10.19
CA GLU A 98 5.95 -13.60 -9.12
C GLU A 98 5.31 -13.08 -7.82
N VAL A 99 5.16 -11.76 -7.70
CA VAL A 99 4.46 -11.15 -6.56
C VAL A 99 2.97 -11.50 -6.59
N ARG A 100 2.39 -11.68 -7.78
CA ARG A 100 0.95 -11.91 -7.94
C ARG A 100 0.56 -13.30 -7.43
N ARG A 101 -0.47 -13.36 -6.58
CA ARG A 101 -1.09 -14.61 -6.12
C ARG A 101 -2.61 -14.52 -6.25
N SER A 102 -3.26 -15.62 -6.60
CA SER A 102 -4.68 -15.68 -6.95
C SER A 102 -5.66 -15.24 -5.85
N ASN A 103 -5.22 -15.00 -4.62
CA ASN A 103 -6.08 -14.59 -3.49
C ASN A 103 -5.37 -13.65 -2.49
N LYS A 104 -4.27 -13.01 -2.89
CA LYS A 104 -3.53 -12.09 -2.02
C LYS A 104 -2.84 -11.02 -2.85
N ASN A 105 -3.10 -9.78 -2.48
CA ASN A 105 -2.65 -8.60 -3.22
C ASN A 105 -1.80 -7.64 -2.37
N LYS A 106 -1.75 -7.81 -1.05
CA LYS A 106 -0.94 -7.00 -0.13
C LYS A 106 0.09 -7.87 0.59
N PHE A 107 1.33 -7.42 0.62
CA PHE A 107 2.46 -8.17 1.15
C PHE A 107 3.36 -7.26 1.96
N PHE A 108 3.33 -7.40 3.29
CA PHE A 108 4.28 -6.71 4.16
C PHE A 108 5.49 -7.59 4.42
N ASN A 109 6.67 -7.07 4.10
CA ASN A 109 7.99 -7.69 4.23
C ASN A 109 8.14 -9.09 3.60
N SER A 110 7.15 -9.60 2.86
CA SER A 110 7.31 -10.85 2.09
C SER A 110 8.20 -10.64 0.86
N PHE A 111 8.23 -9.41 0.36
CA PHE A 111 9.13 -8.91 -0.66
C PHE A 111 9.75 -7.62 -0.14
N SER A 112 11.05 -7.43 -0.34
CA SER A 112 11.75 -6.19 0.01
C SER A 112 12.32 -5.56 -1.25
N LEU A 113 12.13 -4.24 -1.39
CA LEU A 113 12.77 -3.47 -2.44
C LEU A 113 14.26 -3.35 -2.11
N VAL A 114 15.10 -3.58 -3.11
CA VAL A 114 16.55 -3.41 -3.02
C VAL A 114 16.99 -2.35 -4.00
N LYS A 115 17.75 -1.37 -3.51
CA LYS A 115 18.47 -0.42 -4.34
C LYS A 115 19.97 -0.67 -4.24
N LYS A 116 20.69 -0.30 -5.30
CA LYS A 116 22.13 -0.29 -5.33
C LYS A 116 22.59 1.17 -5.29
N GLU A 117 23.46 1.48 -4.35
CA GLU A 117 24.13 2.78 -4.26
C GLU A 117 25.63 2.50 -4.19
N ASP A 118 26.38 3.03 -5.14
CA ASP A 118 27.78 2.67 -5.40
C ASP A 118 27.96 1.14 -5.54
N ASP A 119 28.82 0.52 -4.73
CA ASP A 119 29.06 -0.93 -4.72
C ASP A 119 28.29 -1.67 -3.61
N LYS A 120 27.33 -1.00 -2.98
CA LYS A 120 26.55 -1.54 -1.87
C LYS A 120 25.08 -1.72 -2.22
N TYR A 121 24.48 -2.73 -1.61
CA TYR A 121 23.06 -3.01 -1.72
C TYR A 121 22.35 -2.64 -0.44
N TYR A 122 21.18 -2.03 -0.57
CA TYR A 122 20.35 -1.61 0.53
C TYR A 122 18.94 -2.14 0.32
N LYS A 123 18.39 -2.79 1.34
CA LYS A 123 16.99 -3.24 1.35
C LYS A 123 16.12 -2.37 2.23
N ALA A 124 14.86 -2.24 1.86
CA ALA A 124 13.85 -1.57 2.68
C ALA A 124 13.58 -2.36 3.97
N ARG A 125 13.59 -1.67 5.12
CA ARG A 125 13.28 -2.25 6.44
C ARG A 125 11.80 -2.63 6.58
N CYS A 126 10.92 -1.76 6.11
CA CYS A 126 9.48 -1.95 6.12
C CYS A 126 8.97 -1.74 4.69
N CYS A 127 8.72 -2.84 3.99
CA CYS A 127 8.32 -2.84 2.60
C CYS A 127 6.90 -3.39 2.48
N LEU A 128 5.97 -2.55 2.02
CA LEU A 128 4.62 -2.95 1.69
C LEU A 128 4.49 -3.02 0.16
N VAL A 129 4.15 -4.18 -0.35
CA VAL A 129 3.90 -4.39 -1.78
C VAL A 129 2.41 -4.63 -2.00
N GLU A 130 1.77 -3.82 -2.82
CA GLU A 130 0.37 -3.91 -3.17
C GLU A 130 0.19 -4.04 -4.68
N VAL A 131 -0.55 -5.04 -5.14
CA VAL A 131 -0.85 -5.26 -6.56
C VAL A 131 -2.27 -4.80 -6.84
N PHE A 132 -2.42 -3.90 -7.81
CA PHE A 132 -3.70 -3.36 -8.26
C PHE A 132 -3.97 -3.77 -9.70
N GLN A 133 -5.18 -4.25 -9.97
CA GLN A 133 -5.67 -4.39 -11.34
C GLN A 133 -6.21 -3.04 -11.83
N LEU A 134 -5.77 -2.60 -13.00
CA LEU A 134 -6.23 -1.36 -13.61
C LEU A 134 -7.39 -1.64 -14.56
N MET A 135 -8.51 -0.95 -14.35
CA MET A 135 -9.71 -1.07 -15.17
C MET A 135 -10.29 0.30 -15.52
N ASN A 136 -11.01 0.37 -16.63
CA ASN A 136 -11.74 1.54 -17.09
C ASN A 136 -13.15 1.13 -17.54
N TYR A 137 -13.81 0.34 -16.69
CA TYR A 137 -15.07 -0.31 -16.98
C TYR A 137 -16.22 0.41 -16.29
N SER A 138 -17.24 0.82 -17.05
CA SER A 138 -18.43 1.45 -16.46
C SER A 138 -19.17 0.42 -15.60
N SER A 139 -19.19 0.62 -14.29
CA SER A 139 -19.87 -0.28 -13.37
C SER A 139 -20.59 0.48 -12.27
N LYS A 140 -21.83 0.05 -12.02
CA LYS A 140 -22.62 0.42 -10.83
C LYS A 140 -22.53 -0.64 -9.73
N VAL A 141 -21.96 -1.79 -10.05
CA VAL A 141 -21.88 -2.96 -9.17
C VAL A 141 -20.45 -3.15 -8.68
N HIS A 142 -20.33 -3.63 -7.45
CA HIS A 142 -19.06 -4.05 -6.87
C HIS A 142 -18.44 -5.16 -7.73
N LEU A 143 -17.19 -4.95 -8.16
CA LEU A 143 -16.40 -5.97 -8.84
C LEU A 143 -15.66 -6.77 -7.77
N ASN A 144 -16.04 -8.04 -7.62
CA ASN A 144 -15.45 -8.92 -6.63
C ASN A 144 -14.09 -9.44 -7.13
N ASP A 145 -13.07 -8.62 -6.94
CA ASP A 145 -11.67 -9.03 -6.82
C ASP A 145 -10.96 -7.99 -5.94
N SER A 146 -9.96 -8.44 -5.21
CA SER A 146 -9.26 -7.63 -4.25
C SER A 146 -8.28 -6.67 -4.98
N ASN A 147 -8.36 -5.37 -4.69
CA ASN A 147 -7.54 -4.27 -5.25
C ASN A 147 -7.73 -3.95 -6.76
N ILE A 148 -8.95 -3.59 -7.18
CA ILE A 148 -9.19 -3.02 -8.52
C ILE A 148 -9.21 -1.48 -8.46
N ILE A 149 -8.38 -0.82 -9.27
CA ILE A 149 -8.49 0.60 -9.59
C ILE A 149 -9.34 0.73 -10.85
N ASN A 150 -10.63 1.03 -10.68
CA ASN A 150 -11.53 1.27 -11.80
C ASN A 150 -11.87 2.75 -11.93
N THR A 151 -11.37 3.42 -12.97
CA THR A 151 -11.54 4.87 -13.18
C THR A 151 -12.90 5.26 -13.77
N LYS A 152 -13.73 4.28 -14.16
CA LYS A 152 -15.07 4.51 -14.71
C LYS A 152 -16.20 3.89 -13.87
N GLN A 153 -15.93 3.42 -12.65
CA GLN A 153 -17.00 3.01 -11.74
C GLN A 153 -17.79 4.24 -11.25
N ASP A 154 -19.05 4.02 -10.85
CA ASP A 154 -19.84 5.06 -10.20
C ASP A 154 -19.18 5.50 -8.88
N PHE A 155 -19.36 6.77 -8.50
CA PHE A 155 -18.85 7.25 -7.23
C PHE A 155 -19.62 6.62 -6.07
N VAL A 156 -18.90 6.14 -5.07
CA VAL A 156 -19.48 5.56 -3.86
C VAL A 156 -18.82 6.19 -2.65
N THR A 157 -19.63 6.80 -1.79
CA THR A 157 -19.17 7.28 -0.49
C THR A 157 -19.28 6.18 0.56
N TYR A 158 -18.48 6.30 1.63
CA TYR A 158 -18.59 5.40 2.78
C TYR A 158 -19.99 5.40 3.40
N ALA A 159 -20.66 6.56 3.43
CA ALA A 159 -22.02 6.68 3.96
C ALA A 159 -23.06 5.91 3.13
N GLU A 160 -22.95 5.98 1.80
CA GLU A 160 -23.82 5.22 0.88
C GLU A 160 -23.57 3.72 1.02
N LEU A 161 -22.31 3.27 1.00
CA LEU A 161 -21.98 1.86 1.19
C LEU A 161 -22.52 1.35 2.54
N LYS A 162 -22.28 2.08 3.63
CA LYS A 162 -22.77 1.73 4.97
C LYS A 162 -24.29 1.60 4.99
N LYS A 163 -25.01 2.50 4.31
CA LYS A 163 -26.48 2.43 4.19
C LYS A 163 -26.94 1.16 3.46
N GLU A 164 -26.25 0.76 2.39
CA GLU A 164 -26.58 -0.47 1.64
C GLU A 164 -26.27 -1.73 2.46
N LEU A 165 -25.09 -1.77 3.09
CA LEU A 165 -24.66 -2.90 3.93
C LEU A 165 -25.59 -3.12 5.14
N ASN A 166 -26.09 -2.04 5.75
CA ASN A 166 -27.05 -2.10 6.86
C ASN A 166 -28.42 -2.69 6.49
N LYS A 167 -28.73 -2.91 5.20
CA LYS A 167 -29.94 -3.62 4.77
C LYS A 167 -29.81 -5.14 4.95
N GLY A 168 -28.57 -5.65 5.01
CA GLY A 168 -28.29 -7.07 5.22
C GLY A 168 -28.29 -7.46 6.70
N THR A 169 -28.44 -8.76 6.96
CA THR A 169 -28.43 -9.34 8.32
C THR A 169 -27.07 -9.94 8.72
N HIS A 170 -26.15 -10.09 7.75
CA HIS A 170 -24.87 -10.77 7.94
C HIS A 170 -23.74 -9.85 8.45
N ILE A 171 -23.98 -8.54 8.54
CA ILE A 171 -23.01 -7.55 9.02
C ILE A 171 -23.41 -7.20 10.45
N SER A 172 -22.98 -8.01 11.43
CA SER A 172 -23.40 -7.85 12.82
C SER A 172 -22.61 -6.74 13.54
N LYS A 173 -23.38 -5.91 14.28
CA LYS A 173 -23.13 -4.89 15.34
C LYS A 173 -21.83 -4.07 15.47
N TYR A 174 -20.71 -4.49 14.89
CA TYR A 174 -19.46 -3.75 14.69
C TYR A 174 -19.38 -3.24 13.23
N ALA A 175 -20.48 -2.67 12.73
CA ALA A 175 -20.74 -2.34 11.32
C ALA A 175 -20.00 -1.08 10.81
N SER A 176 -18.96 -0.67 11.54
CA SER A 176 -18.12 0.48 11.22
C SER A 176 -16.67 0.00 10.99
N PRO A 177 -16.41 -0.89 10.03
CA PRO A 177 -15.10 -1.54 9.86
C PRO A 177 -13.95 -0.56 9.68
N MET A 178 -14.22 0.64 9.17
CA MET A 178 -13.20 1.70 9.03
C MET A 178 -13.07 2.60 10.27
N GLU A 179 -14.06 2.65 11.15
CA GLU A 179 -14.11 3.59 12.28
C GLU A 179 -13.80 2.92 13.62
N ASP A 180 -14.14 1.64 13.76
CA ASP A 180 -14.00 0.88 14.99
C ASP A 180 -12.95 -0.23 14.83
N LYS A 181 -12.00 -0.27 15.77
CA LYS A 181 -10.89 -1.20 15.75
C LYS A 181 -11.31 -2.64 16.00
N GLU A 182 -12.36 -2.86 16.77
CA GLU A 182 -12.86 -4.19 17.10
C GLU A 182 -13.71 -4.80 15.97
N SER A 183 -14.01 -4.00 14.95
CA SER A 183 -14.77 -4.44 13.80
C SER A 183 -13.99 -5.42 12.93
N PHE A 184 -14.71 -6.42 12.42
CA PHE A 184 -14.23 -7.39 11.45
C PHE A 184 -15.03 -7.26 10.16
N LEU A 185 -14.39 -7.55 9.04
CA LEU A 185 -15.02 -7.54 7.72
C LEU A 185 -14.68 -8.85 7.00
N ASP A 186 -15.69 -9.49 6.43
CA ASP A 186 -15.45 -10.62 5.53
C ASP A 186 -14.75 -10.11 4.26
N SER A 187 -13.71 -10.82 3.83
CA SER A 187 -12.94 -10.50 2.63
C SER A 187 -13.78 -10.27 1.37
N CYS A 188 -14.97 -10.90 1.26
CA CYS A 188 -15.87 -10.68 0.12
C CYS A 188 -16.47 -9.27 0.05
N PHE A 189 -16.39 -8.50 1.13
CA PHE A 189 -16.79 -7.09 1.14
C PHE A 189 -15.61 -6.15 0.91
N GLU A 190 -14.35 -6.61 1.07
CA GLU A 190 -13.18 -5.75 0.89
C GLU A 190 -13.08 -5.24 -0.56
N SER A 191 -12.96 -3.93 -0.72
CA SER A 191 -12.96 -3.33 -2.06
C SER A 191 -12.33 -1.95 -2.09
N ILE A 192 -12.09 -1.46 -3.31
CA ILE A 192 -11.62 -0.11 -3.59
C ILE A 192 -12.72 0.63 -4.35
N TYR A 193 -13.16 1.76 -3.80
CA TYR A 193 -14.22 2.59 -4.35
C TYR A 193 -13.67 3.92 -4.84
N LEU A 194 -14.15 4.37 -5.99
CA LEU A 194 -13.91 5.72 -6.49
C LEU A 194 -14.83 6.68 -5.71
N SER A 195 -14.26 7.67 -5.01
CA SER A 195 -15.04 8.68 -4.27
C SER A 195 -15.26 9.96 -5.07
N GLY A 196 -14.45 10.23 -6.08
CA GLY A 196 -14.60 11.41 -6.91
C GLY A 196 -13.42 11.64 -7.85
N THR A 197 -13.47 12.78 -8.54
CA THR A 197 -12.41 13.23 -9.42
C THR A 197 -12.18 14.73 -9.26
N GLU A 198 -10.95 15.17 -9.48
CA GLU A 198 -10.61 16.59 -9.53
C GLU A 198 -9.61 16.89 -10.65
N LYS A 199 -9.52 18.16 -11.07
CA LYS A 199 -8.55 18.61 -12.06
C LYS A 199 -7.39 19.29 -11.36
N ARG A 200 -6.16 18.86 -11.67
CA ARG A 200 -4.92 19.54 -11.25
C ARG A 200 -4.06 19.82 -12.47
N GLY A 201 -4.08 21.07 -12.91
CA GLY A 201 -3.46 21.44 -14.19
C GLY A 201 -4.13 20.72 -15.36
N LYS A 202 -3.37 19.89 -16.08
CA LYS A 202 -3.87 19.05 -17.19
C LYS A 202 -4.31 17.65 -16.74
N ASP A 203 -3.96 17.28 -15.51
CA ASP A 203 -4.17 15.93 -15.01
C ASP A 203 -5.60 15.79 -14.47
N THR A 204 -6.23 14.66 -14.78
CA THR A 204 -7.41 14.19 -14.05
C THR A 204 -6.92 13.34 -12.89
N VAL A 205 -7.28 13.74 -11.67
CA VAL A 205 -6.98 13.00 -10.47
C VAL A 205 -8.22 12.22 -10.06
N TYR A 206 -8.07 10.92 -9.85
CA TYR A 206 -9.11 10.02 -9.36
C TYR A 206 -8.86 9.74 -7.89
N LEU A 207 -9.86 9.98 -7.05
CA LEU A 207 -9.77 9.81 -5.60
C LEU A 207 -10.41 8.47 -5.22
N PHE A 208 -9.66 7.63 -4.54
CA PHE A 208 -10.09 6.30 -4.13
C PHE A 208 -10.00 6.11 -2.61
N TRP A 209 -10.81 5.19 -2.11
CA TRP A 209 -10.75 4.72 -0.73
C TRP A 209 -10.96 3.21 -0.67
N THR A 210 -10.29 2.58 0.29
CA THR A 210 -10.30 1.13 0.52
C THR A 210 -11.27 0.82 1.65
N PHE A 211 -12.29 0.02 1.37
CA PHE A 211 -13.19 -0.51 2.38
C PHE A 211 -12.58 -1.78 2.99
N THR A 212 -12.10 -1.68 4.22
CA THR A 212 -11.45 -2.76 4.97
C THR A 212 -11.61 -2.54 6.48
N ALA A 213 -11.45 -3.61 7.25
CA ALA A 213 -11.55 -3.60 8.71
C ALA A 213 -10.20 -3.39 9.41
N TRP A 214 -10.23 -2.94 10.66
CA TRP A 214 -9.05 -2.93 11.53
C TRP A 214 -8.70 -4.32 12.07
N ASN A 215 -9.69 -5.22 12.23
CA ASN A 215 -9.51 -6.60 12.70
C ASN A 215 -8.78 -6.69 14.05
N ASN A 216 -9.02 -5.72 14.94
CA ASN A 216 -8.37 -5.56 16.24
C ASN A 216 -6.84 -5.48 16.17
N ARG A 217 -6.32 -4.81 15.14
CA ARG A 217 -4.88 -4.57 14.92
C ARG A 217 -4.56 -3.08 14.91
N SER A 218 -3.30 -2.75 15.11
CA SER A 218 -2.75 -1.39 15.04
C SER A 218 -1.31 -1.41 14.54
N GLY A 219 -0.76 -0.23 14.21
CA GLY A 219 0.59 -0.13 13.69
C GLY A 219 0.82 -1.01 12.46
N LEU A 220 2.06 -1.48 12.30
CA LEU A 220 2.46 -2.37 11.20
C LEU A 220 1.72 -3.73 11.21
N GLU A 221 1.08 -4.15 12.32
CA GLU A 221 0.26 -5.37 12.33
C GLU A 221 -1.02 -5.23 11.51
N ALA A 222 -1.51 -4.00 11.35
CA ALA A 222 -2.67 -3.65 10.52
C ALA A 222 -2.31 -3.41 9.04
N TYR A 223 -1.15 -3.90 8.55
CA TYR A 223 -0.72 -3.76 7.15
C TYR A 223 -1.72 -4.28 6.12
N HIS A 224 -2.63 -5.18 6.52
CA HIS A 224 -3.67 -5.70 5.62
C HIS A 224 -4.60 -4.60 5.11
N ARG A 225 -4.66 -3.45 5.81
CA ARG A 225 -5.37 -2.26 5.36
C ARG A 225 -4.73 -1.65 4.11
N GLY A 226 -3.40 -1.73 4.00
CA GLY A 226 -2.63 -1.17 2.91
C GLY A 226 -2.80 0.35 2.81
N ILE A 227 -2.74 0.87 1.59
CA ILE A 227 -3.11 2.26 1.31
C ILE A 227 -4.63 2.46 1.49
N ASP A 228 -5.02 3.17 2.55
CA ASP A 228 -6.42 3.34 2.97
C ASP A 228 -7.20 4.26 2.02
N ARG A 229 -6.56 5.33 1.57
CA ARG A 229 -7.06 6.28 0.57
C ARG A 229 -5.93 6.69 -0.34
N PHE A 230 -6.24 6.95 -1.60
CA PHE A 230 -5.21 7.37 -2.53
C PHE A 230 -5.75 8.22 -3.68
N ALA A 231 -4.84 8.99 -4.27
CA ALA A 231 -5.05 9.67 -5.53
C ALA A 231 -4.30 8.93 -6.65
N TYR A 232 -5.00 8.62 -7.73
CA TYR A 232 -4.44 7.99 -8.93
C TYR A 232 -4.55 8.93 -10.13
N ILE A 233 -3.51 8.98 -10.94
CA ILE A 233 -3.48 9.69 -12.22
C ILE A 233 -3.04 8.71 -13.31
N GLU A 234 -3.80 8.58 -14.38
CA GLU A 234 -3.47 7.73 -15.51
C GLU A 234 -2.07 8.06 -16.07
N GLY A 235 -1.22 7.04 -16.23
CA GLY A 235 0.17 7.18 -16.70
C GLY A 235 1.17 7.73 -15.67
N LYS A 236 0.70 8.24 -14.53
CA LYS A 236 1.54 8.68 -13.39
C LYS A 236 1.47 7.72 -12.20
N GLY A 237 0.40 6.94 -12.06
CA GLY A 237 0.22 5.94 -10.99
C GLY A 237 -0.50 6.53 -9.78
N ILE A 238 -0.28 5.91 -8.62
CA ILE A 238 -0.68 6.44 -7.32
C ILE A 238 0.29 7.54 -6.90
N VAL A 239 -0.25 8.74 -6.68
CA VAL A 239 0.50 9.98 -6.46
C VAL A 239 0.20 10.64 -5.11
N ALA A 240 -0.76 10.09 -4.36
CA ALA A 240 -1.00 10.47 -2.99
C ALA A 240 -1.57 9.27 -2.24
N GLY A 241 -1.33 9.19 -0.94
CA GLY A 241 -1.78 8.07 -0.13
C GLY A 241 -2.00 8.46 1.33
N SER A 242 -2.92 7.78 2.00
CA SER A 242 -2.96 7.72 3.46
C SER A 242 -2.70 6.28 3.91
N TYR A 243 -1.85 6.15 4.92
CA TYR A 243 -1.44 4.89 5.54
C TYR A 243 -1.85 4.96 7.01
N ASP A 244 -3.15 4.89 7.28
CA ASP A 244 -3.71 5.21 8.61
C ASP A 244 -3.11 4.31 9.68
N PHE A 245 -2.90 3.04 9.34
CA PHE A 245 -2.33 2.04 10.23
C PHE A 245 -0.93 2.41 10.72
N LEU A 246 -0.12 3.08 9.89
CA LEU A 246 1.26 3.42 10.22
C LEU A 246 1.35 4.42 11.38
N PHE A 247 0.40 5.35 11.42
CA PHE A 247 0.33 6.41 12.43
C PHE A 247 -0.56 6.04 13.62
N ASP A 248 -1.19 4.87 13.57
CA ASP A 248 -1.95 4.31 14.68
C ASP A 248 -1.04 3.54 15.64
N THR A 249 -0.28 4.28 16.46
CA THR A 249 0.72 3.75 17.41
C THR A 249 0.14 3.19 18.72
N GLN A 250 -1.18 3.16 18.89
CA GLN A 250 -1.76 2.64 20.14
C GLN A 250 -1.67 1.12 20.22
N SER A 251 -1.33 0.60 21.40
CA SER A 251 -1.41 -0.84 21.69
C SER A 251 -2.85 -1.35 21.53
N SER A 252 -2.98 -2.63 21.22
CA SER A 252 -4.25 -3.30 20.89
C SER A 252 -5.27 -3.39 22.03
N ARG A 253 -5.04 -2.78 23.20
CA ARG A 253 -5.99 -2.83 24.34
C ARG A 253 -5.91 -1.56 25.19
N HIS A 254 -6.99 -0.78 25.15
CA HIS A 254 -7.38 0.22 26.16
C HIS A 254 -6.52 1.49 26.28
N SER A 255 -6.56 2.36 25.28
CA SER A 255 -6.09 3.75 25.44
C SER A 255 -7.13 4.74 24.92
N HIS A 256 -8.16 4.97 25.73
CA HIS A 256 -8.84 6.26 25.72
C HIS A 256 -7.94 7.24 26.48
N ASN A 257 -7.14 8.04 25.78
CA ASN A 257 -7.02 9.48 26.01
C ASN A 257 -5.82 10.11 25.24
N SER A 258 -6.09 11.35 24.79
CA SER A 258 -5.15 12.42 24.39
C SER A 258 -4.34 12.37 23.08
N GLU A 259 -4.67 11.54 22.09
CA GLU A 259 -4.14 11.69 20.71
C GLU A 259 -5.18 11.75 19.55
N PRO A 260 -6.47 12.15 19.73
CA PRO A 260 -7.47 11.96 18.66
C PRO A 260 -7.37 12.96 17.50
N ALA A 261 -6.88 14.17 17.74
CA ALA A 261 -6.88 15.24 16.72
C ALA A 261 -5.83 15.00 15.64
N ILE A 262 -4.58 14.72 16.02
CA ILE A 262 -3.46 14.47 15.09
C ILE A 262 -3.71 13.19 14.27
N LYS A 263 -4.24 12.12 14.90
CA LYS A 263 -4.61 10.89 14.19
C LYS A 263 -5.75 11.09 13.18
N LYS A 264 -6.71 11.96 13.53
CA LYS A 264 -7.85 12.29 12.67
C LYS A 264 -7.46 13.23 11.53
N GLU A 265 -6.46 14.09 11.72
CA GLU A 265 -5.90 14.98 10.68
C GLU A 265 -4.95 14.21 9.75
N VAL A 266 -3.92 13.54 10.29
CA VAL A 266 -2.86 12.90 9.49
C VAL A 266 -3.30 11.56 8.88
N GLY A 267 -4.07 10.76 9.62
CA GLY A 267 -4.60 9.51 9.10
C GLY A 267 -5.59 9.77 7.97
N ARG A 268 -6.40 10.85 8.06
CA ARG A 268 -7.50 11.06 7.10
C ARG A 268 -7.16 11.85 5.86
N GLU A 269 -6.04 12.54 5.86
CA GLU A 269 -5.60 13.36 4.74
C GLU A 269 -4.74 12.56 3.75
N LEU A 270 -4.86 12.89 2.46
CA LEU A 270 -3.97 12.35 1.45
C LEU A 270 -2.61 13.05 1.54
N LEU A 271 -1.55 12.29 1.81
CA LEU A 271 -0.19 12.77 1.67
C LEU A 271 0.14 12.80 0.17
N TRP A 272 0.29 14.00 -0.39
CA TRP A 272 0.58 14.20 -1.81
C TRP A 272 2.07 14.11 -2.12
N ALA A 273 2.40 13.51 -3.27
CA ALA A 273 3.76 13.46 -3.81
C ALA A 273 4.41 14.83 -3.85
N GLU A 274 5.59 14.95 -3.22
CA GLU A 274 6.36 16.19 -3.17
C GLU A 274 6.79 16.66 -4.57
N GLU A 275 7.06 15.73 -5.46
CA GLU A 275 7.45 15.97 -6.85
C GLU A 275 6.33 16.69 -7.63
N LEU A 276 5.07 16.36 -7.34
CA LEU A 276 3.92 16.96 -8.03
C LEU A 276 3.50 18.31 -7.45
N LYS A 277 3.72 18.54 -6.15
CA LYS A 277 3.46 19.86 -5.53
C LYS A 277 4.26 20.95 -6.26
N LYS A 278 5.52 20.66 -6.61
CA LYS A 278 6.39 21.56 -7.39
C LYS A 278 5.87 21.73 -8.82
N GLU A 279 5.56 20.62 -9.50
CA GLU A 279 5.04 20.64 -10.88
C GLU A 279 3.78 21.50 -11.01
N TRP A 280 2.85 21.40 -10.05
CA TRP A 280 1.61 22.17 -10.07
C TRP A 280 1.83 23.65 -9.71
N ALA A 281 2.68 23.95 -8.71
CA ALA A 281 2.96 25.32 -8.30
C ALA A 281 3.68 26.15 -9.38
N GLU A 282 4.61 25.55 -10.14
CA GLU A 282 5.30 26.23 -11.25
C GLU A 282 4.33 26.56 -12.39
N LYS A 283 3.35 25.70 -12.66
CA LYS A 283 2.37 25.92 -13.72
C LYS A 283 1.34 27.00 -13.38
N GLU A 284 1.02 27.21 -12.12
CA GLU A 284 0.16 28.32 -11.71
C GLU A 284 0.85 29.68 -11.85
N LYS A 285 2.17 29.73 -11.68
CA LYS A 285 2.96 30.95 -11.94
C LYS A 285 3.02 31.29 -13.42
N ASN A 286 3.10 30.30 -14.31
CA ASN A 286 3.14 30.51 -15.77
C ASN A 286 1.76 30.79 -16.41
N LYS A 287 0.68 30.81 -15.62
CA LYS A 287 -0.67 31.22 -16.05
C LYS A 287 -0.99 32.69 -15.69
N ARG A 288 -0.11 33.36 -14.95
CA ARG A 288 -0.19 34.80 -14.64
C ARG A 288 0.72 35.57 -15.57
#